data_AF-A0A847PRX6-F1
#
_entry.id   AF-A0A847PRX6-F1
#
_cell.length_a   1.000
_cell.length_b   1.000
_cell.length_c   1.000
_cell.angle_alpha   90.00
_cell.angle_beta   90.00
_cell.angle_gamma   90.00
#
_symmetry.space_group_name_H-M   'P 1'
#
loop_
_entity.id
_entity.type
_entity.pdbx_description
1 polymer ?
#
loop_
_entity_poly.entity_id
_entity_poly.type
_entity_poly.pdbx_seq_one_letter_code
_entity_poly.pdbx_strand_id
1 'polypeptide(L)'
;MSPQNRPVSLFKNNIKSSWPYTLAVAIISFVSLWIRILPSDNVLLPGGIVKFTTNDAWYHMRTLNVLLENYPNRMFFNPMTNYPNGSYIHFGPLFDQMMAITSLVLGMGDPSPELVNTIGAYFPAVLGALTVVPVYYIGKYLGGHKTGILAAILI
;
A
#
# COMPACT_ATOMS: atom_id res chain seq x y z
N MET A 1 -6.51 -51.11 -10.21
CA MET A 1 -5.61 -49.95 -9.99
C MET A 1 -6.43 -48.84 -9.31
N SER A 2 -5.96 -48.37 -8.15
CA SER A 2 -6.75 -47.64 -7.13
C SER A 2 -7.24 -46.24 -7.56
N PRO A 3 -8.52 -45.87 -7.31
CA PRO A 3 -9.09 -44.54 -7.58
C PRO A 3 -8.65 -43.43 -6.60
N GLN A 4 -7.90 -43.75 -5.53
CA GLN A 4 -7.71 -42.85 -4.39
C GLN A 4 -6.68 -41.71 -4.61
N ASN A 5 -5.89 -41.75 -5.69
CA ASN A 5 -4.83 -40.75 -5.95
C ASN A 5 -5.22 -39.62 -6.93
N ARG A 6 -6.48 -39.55 -7.37
CA ARG A 6 -6.94 -38.63 -8.42
C ARG A 6 -7.06 -37.14 -7.99
N PRO A 7 -7.59 -36.78 -6.80
CA PRO A 7 -7.79 -35.36 -6.47
C PRO A 7 -6.47 -34.64 -6.15
N VAL A 8 -5.52 -35.33 -5.51
CA VAL A 8 -4.23 -34.76 -5.10
C VAL A 8 -3.33 -34.48 -6.32
N SER A 9 -3.35 -35.35 -7.33
CA SER A 9 -2.53 -35.16 -8.54
C SER A 9 -3.03 -34.02 -9.43
N LEU A 10 -4.36 -33.83 -9.53
CA LEU A 10 -4.98 -32.72 -10.24
C LEU A 10 -4.69 -31.36 -9.56
N PHE A 11 -4.78 -31.29 -8.24
CA PHE A 11 -4.43 -30.09 -7.48
C PHE A 11 -2.96 -29.69 -7.68
N LYS A 12 -2.06 -30.68 -7.62
CA LYS A 12 -0.61 -30.47 -7.80
C LYS A 12 -0.26 -30.00 -9.21
N ASN A 13 -0.98 -30.49 -10.23
CA ASN A 13 -0.80 -30.06 -11.62
C ASN A 13 -1.34 -28.65 -11.87
N ASN A 14 -2.50 -28.28 -11.28
CA ASN A 14 -3.04 -26.92 -11.37
C ASN A 14 -2.12 -25.88 -10.72
N ILE A 15 -1.52 -26.21 -9.56
CA ILE A 15 -0.55 -25.32 -8.89
C ILE A 15 0.68 -25.10 -9.76
N LYS A 16 1.28 -26.16 -10.31
CA LYS A 16 2.43 -26.04 -11.23
C LYS A 16 2.08 -25.22 -12.48
N SER A 17 0.88 -25.37 -13.03
CA SER A 17 0.43 -24.61 -14.20
C SER A 17 0.21 -23.12 -13.91
N SER A 18 -0.04 -22.74 -12.66
CA SER A 18 -0.24 -21.33 -12.27
C SER A 18 1.04 -20.56 -11.95
N TRP A 19 2.18 -21.25 -11.83
CA TRP A 19 3.47 -20.64 -11.50
C TRP A 19 3.90 -19.54 -12.47
N PRO A 20 3.77 -19.70 -13.81
CA PRO A 20 4.16 -18.66 -14.75
C PRO A 20 3.37 -17.36 -14.57
N TYR A 21 2.06 -17.46 -14.29
CA TYR A 21 1.22 -16.29 -14.08
C TYR A 21 1.51 -15.61 -12.75
N THR A 22 1.79 -16.39 -11.70
CA THR A 22 2.17 -15.85 -10.40
C THR A 22 3.49 -15.09 -10.50
N LEU A 23 4.47 -15.66 -11.21
CA LEU A 23 5.75 -15.00 -11.48
C LEU A 23 5.55 -13.72 -12.30
N ALA A 24 4.70 -13.76 -13.34
CA ALA A 24 4.40 -12.58 -14.14
C ALA A 24 3.77 -11.46 -13.28
N VAL A 25 2.79 -11.77 -12.44
CA VAL A 25 2.16 -10.80 -11.53
C VAL A 25 3.18 -10.23 -10.53
N ALA A 26 4.09 -11.05 -10.02
CA ALA A 26 5.16 -10.59 -9.14
C ALA A 26 6.10 -9.61 -9.85
N ILE A 27 6.51 -9.91 -11.08
CA ILE A 27 7.34 -9.02 -11.91
C ILE A 27 6.61 -7.71 -12.19
N ILE A 28 5.33 -7.77 -12.58
CA ILE A 28 4.53 -6.57 -12.85
C ILE A 28 4.37 -5.72 -11.58
N SER A 29 4.14 -6.35 -10.43
CA SER A 29 4.05 -5.65 -9.14
C SER A 29 5.36 -4.96 -8.79
N PHE A 30 6.50 -5.61 -9.02
CA PHE A 30 7.83 -5.02 -8.85
C PHE A 30 8.05 -3.83 -9.79
N VAL A 31 7.72 -3.97 -11.07
CA VAL A 31 7.84 -2.89 -12.06
C VAL A 31 6.92 -1.71 -11.70
N SER A 32 5.69 -1.98 -11.24
CA SER A 32 4.75 -0.95 -10.77
C SER A 32 5.33 -0.19 -9.58
N LEU A 33 5.90 -0.88 -8.59
CA LEU A 33 6.60 -0.24 -7.48
C LEU A 33 7.80 0.58 -7.97
N TRP A 34 8.64 -0.01 -8.83
CA TRP A 34 9.84 0.62 -9.37
C TRP A 34 9.52 1.97 -10.04
N ILE A 35 8.54 1.99 -10.95
CA ILE A 35 8.13 3.22 -11.65
C ILE A 35 7.63 4.28 -10.67
N ARG A 36 6.90 3.88 -9.61
CA ARG A 36 6.36 4.81 -8.60
C ARG A 36 7.43 5.39 -7.69
N ILE A 37 8.54 4.70 -7.47
CA ILE A 37 9.65 5.18 -6.63
C ILE A 37 10.75 5.89 -7.42
N LEU A 38 10.78 5.81 -8.75
CA LEU A 38 11.73 6.55 -9.60
C LEU A 38 11.92 8.04 -9.22
N PRO A 39 10.88 8.83 -8.86
CA PRO A 39 11.08 10.23 -8.50
C PRO A 39 11.58 10.45 -7.06
N SER A 40 12.04 9.40 -6.34
CA SER A 40 12.43 9.49 -4.92
C SER A 40 13.44 10.59 -4.64
N ASP A 41 14.40 10.84 -5.53
CA ASP A 41 15.45 11.85 -5.35
C ASP A 41 14.90 13.29 -5.29
N ASN A 42 13.70 13.51 -5.85
CA ASN A 42 13.01 14.80 -5.79
C ASN A 42 12.08 14.93 -4.57
N VAL A 43 11.80 13.82 -3.89
CA VAL A 43 10.85 13.71 -2.78
C VAL A 43 11.58 13.60 -1.44
N LEU A 44 12.64 12.79 -1.38
CA LEU A 44 13.47 12.57 -0.20
C LEU A 44 14.67 13.51 -0.27
N LEU A 45 14.61 14.60 0.49
CA LEU A 45 15.65 15.62 0.52
C LEU A 45 16.69 15.30 1.61
N PRO A 46 17.91 15.87 1.50
CA PRO A 46 18.93 15.74 2.53
C PRO A 46 18.42 16.18 3.92
N GLY A 47 18.81 15.45 4.96
CA GLY A 47 18.42 15.74 6.34
C GLY A 47 17.07 15.16 6.78
N GLY A 48 16.58 14.12 6.09
CA GLY A 48 15.35 13.40 6.47
C GLY A 48 14.06 14.15 6.15
N ILE A 49 14.14 15.20 5.32
CA ILE A 49 12.99 16.01 4.93
C ILE A 49 12.29 15.35 3.75
N VAL A 50 10.99 15.11 3.89
CA VAL A 50 10.15 14.63 2.79
C VAL A 50 9.33 15.79 2.21
N LYS A 51 9.50 16.03 0.92
CA LYS A 51 8.74 17.02 0.16
C LYS A 51 7.42 16.41 -0.33
N PHE A 52 6.42 16.38 0.54
CA PHE A 52 5.07 15.99 0.13
C PHE A 52 4.51 17.00 -0.89
N THR A 53 4.10 16.50 -2.06
CA THR A 53 3.73 17.32 -3.21
C THR A 53 2.36 18.00 -3.07
N THR A 54 1.45 17.44 -2.26
CA THR A 54 0.06 17.91 -2.14
C THR A 54 -0.27 18.35 -0.72
N ASN A 55 -1.23 19.26 -0.58
CA ASN A 55 -1.73 19.73 0.73
C ASN A 55 -2.35 18.58 1.54
N ASP A 56 -3.06 17.67 0.89
CA ASP A 56 -3.72 16.54 1.54
C ASP A 56 -2.71 15.58 2.16
N ALA A 57 -1.57 15.35 1.48
CA ALA A 57 -0.49 14.53 2.03
C ALA A 57 0.08 15.13 3.32
N TRP A 58 0.30 16.45 3.36
CA TRP A 58 0.69 17.14 4.60
C TRP A 58 -0.35 16.99 5.71
N TYR A 59 -1.63 17.03 5.36
CA TYR A 59 -2.69 16.84 6.34
C TYR A 59 -2.75 15.41 6.88
N HIS A 60 -2.54 14.40 6.04
CA HIS A 60 -2.38 13.01 6.47
C HIS A 60 -1.18 12.82 7.40
N MET A 61 -0.05 13.47 7.13
CA MET A 61 1.10 13.42 8.05
C MET A 61 0.81 14.07 9.40
N ARG A 62 0.06 15.19 9.39
CA ARG A 62 -0.42 15.82 10.63
C ARG A 62 -1.31 14.86 11.43
N THR A 63 -2.31 14.25 10.80
CA THR A 63 -3.22 13.31 11.50
C THR A 63 -2.51 12.05 11.96
N LEU A 64 -1.55 11.56 11.17
CA LEU A 64 -0.68 10.42 11.52
C LEU A 64 0.17 10.71 12.75
N ASN A 65 0.82 11.88 12.84
CA ASN A 65 1.64 12.24 14.00
C ASN A 65 0.79 12.30 15.28
N VAL A 66 -0.38 12.94 15.22
CA VAL A 66 -1.31 12.96 16.36
C VAL A 66 -1.80 11.55 16.72
N LEU A 67 -2.06 10.69 15.73
CA LEU A 67 -2.44 9.30 15.94
C LEU A 67 -1.32 8.49 16.60
N LEU A 68 -0.06 8.67 16.20
CA LEU A 68 1.08 7.96 16.80
C LEU A 68 1.27 8.34 18.27
N GLU A 69 1.15 9.62 18.60
CA GLU A 69 1.22 10.11 19.99
C GLU A 69 0.08 9.59 20.88
N ASN A 70 -1.07 9.23 20.29
CA ASN A 70 -2.29 8.85 21.01
C ASN A 70 -2.77 7.44 20.65
N TYR A 71 -1.90 6.60 20.08
CA TYR A 71 -2.27 5.34 19.47
C TYR A 71 -2.98 4.43 20.49
N PRO A 72 -4.11 3.76 20.13
CA PRO A 72 -4.72 3.64 18.81
C PRO A 72 -5.79 4.69 18.47
N ASN A 73 -5.97 5.73 19.30
CA ASN A 73 -7.08 6.65 19.21
C ASN A 73 -6.79 7.80 18.22
N ARG A 74 -7.57 7.87 17.14
CA ARG A 74 -7.47 8.97 16.16
C ARG A 74 -8.31 10.17 16.55
N MET A 75 -7.89 11.35 16.12
CA MET A 75 -8.73 12.54 16.12
C MET A 75 -9.76 12.51 14.98
N PHE A 76 -10.98 12.96 15.25
CA PHE A 76 -12.05 13.16 14.26
C PHE A 76 -12.45 14.63 14.06
N PHE A 77 -11.97 15.51 14.94
CA PHE A 77 -12.17 16.94 14.83
C PHE A 77 -10.83 17.65 15.03
N ASN A 78 -10.53 18.61 14.15
CA ASN A 78 -9.31 19.39 14.18
C ASN A 78 -9.62 20.87 14.48
N PRO A 79 -9.28 21.37 15.68
CA PRO A 79 -9.47 22.78 16.04
C PRO A 79 -8.44 23.71 15.38
N MET A 80 -7.33 23.18 14.86
CA MET A 80 -6.23 23.98 14.31
C MET A 80 -6.39 24.32 12.82
N THR A 81 -7.53 23.97 12.21
CA THR A 81 -7.89 24.35 10.85
C THR A 81 -9.20 25.14 10.87
N ASN A 82 -9.52 25.87 9.80
CA ASN A 82 -10.78 26.63 9.67
C ASN A 82 -11.08 27.50 10.90
N TYR A 83 -10.10 28.29 11.32
CA TYR A 83 -10.24 29.20 12.46
C TYR A 83 -11.37 30.21 12.21
N PRO A 84 -12.22 30.53 13.22
CA PRO A 84 -12.18 30.09 14.61
C PRO A 84 -12.96 28.80 14.91
N ASN A 85 -13.55 28.16 13.90
CA ASN A 85 -14.55 27.12 14.11
C ASN A 85 -13.98 25.70 14.23
N GLY A 86 -12.81 25.43 13.66
CA GLY A 86 -12.32 24.06 13.51
C GLY A 86 -12.95 23.33 12.32
N SER A 87 -12.57 22.08 12.10
CA SER A 87 -13.23 21.22 11.10
C SER A 87 -13.25 19.75 11.52
N TYR A 88 -14.35 19.06 11.18
CA TYR A 88 -14.39 17.61 11.21
C TYR A 88 -13.50 17.01 10.12
N ILE A 89 -12.81 15.93 10.45
CA ILE A 89 -11.93 15.21 9.54
C ILE A 89 -12.78 14.21 8.76
N HIS A 90 -12.97 14.49 7.47
CA HIS A 90 -13.72 13.61 6.56
C HIS A 90 -12.88 12.43 6.04
N PHE A 91 -11.55 12.48 6.18
CA PHE A 91 -10.67 11.38 5.80
C PHE A 91 -10.98 10.10 6.60
N GLY A 92 -11.03 8.96 5.90
CA GLY A 92 -11.25 7.66 6.52
C GLY A 92 -10.07 7.24 7.43
N PRO A 93 -10.31 6.41 8.47
CA PRO A 93 -9.28 6.04 9.43
C PRO A 93 -8.23 5.07 8.88
N LEU A 94 -8.61 4.26 7.88
CA LEU A 94 -7.84 3.09 7.46
C LEU A 94 -6.44 3.46 6.99
N PHE A 95 -6.32 4.50 6.17
CA PHE A 95 -5.05 4.90 5.58
C PHE A 95 -4.03 5.32 6.66
N ASP A 96 -4.43 6.23 7.56
CA ASP A 96 -3.57 6.69 8.66
C ASP A 96 -3.25 5.55 9.64
N GLN A 97 -4.20 4.66 9.92
CA GLN A 97 -3.99 3.50 10.80
C GLN A 97 -2.99 2.50 10.20
N MET A 98 -3.07 2.22 8.89
CA MET A 98 -2.10 1.33 8.25
C MET A 98 -0.69 1.93 8.27
N MET A 99 -0.56 3.26 8.06
CA MET A 99 0.73 3.94 8.21
C MET A 99 1.22 3.88 9.65
N ALA A 100 0.36 4.16 10.64
CA ALA A 100 0.71 4.12 12.05
C ALA A 100 1.20 2.74 12.50
N ILE A 101 0.48 1.67 12.13
CA ILE A 101 0.89 0.29 12.41
C ILE A 101 2.24 -0.01 11.76
N THR A 102 2.43 0.40 10.51
CA THR A 102 3.71 0.19 9.80
C THR A 102 4.86 0.91 10.49
N SER A 103 4.64 2.17 10.89
CA SER A 103 5.61 2.97 11.65
C SER A 103 5.95 2.34 12.99
N LEU A 104 4.95 1.94 13.77
CA LEU A 104 5.17 1.31 15.08
C LEU A 104 5.90 -0.02 14.95
N VAL A 105 5.56 -0.86 13.98
CA VAL A 105 6.23 -2.15 13.77
C VAL A 105 7.69 -1.95 13.35
N LEU A 106 7.96 -1.07 12.38
CA LEU A 106 9.33 -0.84 11.90
C LEU A 106 10.18 -0.04 12.90
N GLY A 107 9.56 0.85 13.67
CA GLY A 107 10.18 1.62 14.75
C GLY A 107 10.22 0.88 16.09
N MET A 108 9.81 -0.39 16.14
CA MET A 108 9.77 -1.20 17.38
C MET A 108 9.00 -0.54 18.54
N GLY A 109 7.94 0.21 18.23
CA GLY A 109 7.09 0.92 19.17
C GLY A 109 7.41 2.41 19.34
N ASP A 110 8.60 2.86 18.93
CA ASP A 110 9.03 4.26 19.04
C ASP A 110 9.63 4.76 17.70
N PRO A 111 8.78 5.02 16.69
CA PRO A 111 9.25 5.42 15.37
C PRO A 111 9.81 6.85 15.37
N SER A 112 11.00 7.03 14.80
CA SER A 112 11.57 8.37 14.61
C SER A 112 10.75 9.20 13.61
N PRO A 113 10.76 10.55 13.72
CA PRO A 113 10.08 11.41 12.75
C PRO A 113 10.52 11.18 11.31
N GLU A 114 11.81 10.89 11.09
CA GLU A 114 12.35 10.55 9.78
C GLU A 114 11.71 9.26 9.23
N LEU A 115 11.63 8.20 10.05
CA LEU A 115 10.99 6.94 9.66
C LEU A 115 9.51 7.15 9.31
N VAL A 116 8.78 7.92 10.11
CA VAL A 116 7.36 8.23 9.87
C VAL A 116 7.18 8.96 8.54
N ASN A 117 8.02 9.96 8.27
CA ASN A 117 7.99 10.71 7.01
C ASN A 117 8.35 9.81 5.80
N THR A 118 9.38 8.98 5.92
CA THR A 118 9.76 8.02 4.87
C THR A 118 8.64 7.03 4.57
N ILE A 119 7.97 6.53 5.61
CA ILE A 119 6.78 5.66 5.44
C ILE A 119 5.69 6.44 4.71
N GLY A 120 5.34 7.65 5.15
CA GLY A 120 4.35 8.49 4.47
C GLY A 120 4.66 8.72 2.99
N ALA A 121 5.94 8.83 2.62
CA ALA A 121 6.38 9.01 1.24
C ALA A 121 6.18 7.74 0.38
N TYR A 122 6.59 6.58 0.90
CA TYR A 122 6.57 5.32 0.14
C TYR A 122 5.24 4.58 0.22
N PHE A 123 4.40 4.87 1.22
CA PHE A 123 3.18 4.13 1.48
C PHE A 123 2.19 4.13 0.28
N PRO A 124 1.92 5.27 -0.40
CA PRO A 124 1.10 5.27 -1.62
C PRO A 124 1.70 4.43 -2.75
N ALA A 125 3.03 4.44 -2.93
CA ALA A 125 3.70 3.66 -3.97
C ALA A 125 3.57 2.15 -3.72
N VAL A 126 3.71 1.72 -2.46
CA VAL A 126 3.52 0.32 -2.05
C VAL A 126 2.07 -0.11 -2.25
N LEU A 127 1.09 0.70 -1.82
CA LEU A 127 -0.32 0.38 -2.04
C LEU A 127 -0.65 0.27 -3.53
N GLY A 128 -0.14 1.20 -4.36
CA GLY A 128 -0.34 1.17 -5.81
C GLY A 128 0.35 -0.01 -6.52
N ALA A 129 1.39 -0.58 -5.95
CA ALA A 129 1.98 -1.83 -6.44
C ALA A 129 1.14 -3.05 -6.00
N LEU A 130 0.62 -3.03 -4.77
CA LEU A 130 -0.24 -4.09 -4.25
C LEU A 130 -1.58 -4.19 -5.00
N THR A 131 -2.08 -3.10 -5.59
CA THR A 131 -3.31 -3.13 -6.41
C THR A 131 -3.19 -3.98 -7.69
N VAL A 132 -1.97 -4.28 -8.15
CA VAL A 132 -1.74 -5.18 -9.31
C VAL A 132 -2.36 -6.56 -9.04
N VAL A 133 -2.28 -7.05 -7.80
CA VAL A 133 -2.78 -8.38 -7.42
C VAL A 133 -4.31 -8.48 -7.54
N PRO A 134 -5.14 -7.65 -6.87
CA PRO A 134 -6.59 -7.73 -7.03
C PRO A 134 -7.03 -7.45 -8.48
N VAL A 135 -6.39 -6.53 -9.19
CA VAL A 135 -6.73 -6.24 -10.60
C VAL A 135 -6.46 -7.43 -11.51
N TYR A 136 -5.34 -8.13 -11.32
CA TYR A 136 -5.07 -9.39 -12.00
C TYR A 136 -6.19 -10.40 -11.79
N TYR A 137 -6.62 -10.60 -10.53
CA TYR A 137 -7.67 -11.58 -10.22
C TYR A 137 -9.02 -11.18 -10.80
N ILE A 138 -9.38 -9.89 -10.76
CA ILE A 138 -10.59 -9.39 -11.40
C ILE A 138 -10.55 -9.71 -12.91
N GLY A 139 -9.47 -9.35 -13.62
CA GLY A 139 -9.33 -9.65 -15.04
C GLY A 139 -9.30 -11.16 -15.34
N LYS A 140 -8.67 -11.95 -14.46
CA LYS A 140 -8.65 -13.42 -14.55
C LYS A 140 -10.05 -14.00 -14.46
N TYR A 141 -10.88 -13.52 -13.54
CA TYR A 141 -12.24 -14.04 -13.37
C TYR A 141 -13.19 -13.61 -14.50
N LEU A 142 -12.92 -12.48 -15.15
CA LEU A 142 -13.74 -11.99 -16.26
C LEU A 142 -13.39 -12.63 -17.61
N GLY A 143 -12.10 -12.88 -17.89
CA GLY A 143 -11.65 -13.32 -19.22
C GLY A 143 -10.50 -14.32 -19.23
N GLY A 144 -10.19 -14.94 -18.09
CA GLY A 144 -9.09 -15.89 -17.94
C GLY A 144 -7.73 -15.21 -17.74
N HIS A 145 -6.69 -16.04 -17.58
CA HIS A 145 -5.37 -15.57 -17.15
C HIS A 145 -4.74 -14.50 -18.06
N LYS A 146 -4.95 -14.58 -19.38
CA LYS A 146 -4.40 -13.59 -20.33
C LYS A 146 -4.99 -12.19 -20.09
N THR A 147 -6.31 -12.11 -19.88
CA THR A 147 -7.02 -10.87 -19.54
C THR A 147 -6.58 -10.34 -18.19
N GLY A 148 -6.37 -11.22 -17.21
CA GLY A 148 -5.80 -10.84 -15.91
C GLY A 148 -4.41 -10.21 -16.04
N ILE A 149 -3.50 -10.81 -16.82
CA ILE A 149 -2.16 -10.24 -17.05
C ILE A 149 -2.24 -8.90 -17.77
N LEU A 150 -3.09 -8.77 -18.81
CA LEU A 150 -3.27 -7.50 -19.50
C LEU A 150 -3.78 -6.41 -18.54
N ALA A 151 -4.76 -6.72 -17.71
CA ALA A 151 -5.27 -5.79 -16.70
C ALA A 151 -4.19 -5.39 -15.68
N ALA A 152 -3.37 -6.36 -15.24
CA ALA A 152 -2.27 -6.12 -14.31
C ALA A 152 -1.18 -5.22 -14.90
N ILE A 153 -0.87 -5.34 -16.19
CA ILE A 153 0.12 -4.48 -16.87
C ILE A 153 -0.36 -3.03 -16.99
N LEU A 154 -1.68 -2.82 -17.09
CA LEU A 154 -2.25 -1.50 -17.36
C LEU A 154 -2.50 -0.64 -16.11
N ILE A 155 -2.42 -1.19 -14.90
CA ILE A 155 -2.66 -0.49 -13.62
C ILE A 155 -1.36 -0.05 -12.94
#